data_AF-A0A3E0WM32-F1
#
_entry.id   AF-A0A3E0WM32-F1
#
_cell.length_a   1.000
_cell.length_b   1.000
_cell.length_c   1.000
_cell.angle_alpha   90.00
_cell.angle_beta   90.00
_cell.angle_gamma   90.00
#
_symmetry.space_group_name_H-M   'P 1'
#
loop_
_entity.id
_entity.type
_entity.pdbx_description
1 polymer ?
#
loop_
_entity_poly.entity_id
_entity_poly.type
_entity_poly.pdbx_seq_one_letter_code
_entity_poly.pdbx_strand_id
1 'polypeptide(L)'
;MAKKKYYDEHGNQIRSRPPERIYQKWWIWLMVVVVVTIGIAVLGGEENIEEQVAAGISEAEKKEEETEVAEPVEEGTGEKSTYTYEDFKGTYATFEGEPYNSPIGPDIMVIGDDSYRSFNRWDFDRTSTILDKTIEGNVLTLYSERETEQFELRYEGDKKIMHSITNGQSFYSMSSQDLQTHYNQSEIDYARIILTINGEPSLDQWILWEDPVVKINHSSADDPVFQIDDIVYQEDVTHLSSTMTDSNHINYTPNGGGYITIYPNPSHYQAEQSEEENRQLAQEVLDNAYTIYVEPFDPYTVADFIGRVEFVYE
;
A
#
# COMPACT_ATOMS: atom_id res chain seq x y z
N MET A 1 9.84 -42.91 -21.38
CA MET A 1 9.24 -42.58 -20.07
C MET A 1 8.33 -41.37 -20.27
N ALA A 2 7.09 -41.40 -19.78
CA ALA A 2 6.17 -40.27 -19.95
C ALA A 2 6.49 -39.15 -18.94
N LYS A 3 6.74 -37.94 -19.42
CA LYS A 3 6.90 -36.75 -18.55
C LYS A 3 5.55 -36.40 -17.95
N LYS A 4 5.43 -36.39 -16.61
CA LYS A 4 4.24 -35.86 -15.92
C LYS A 4 4.08 -34.38 -16.27
N LYS A 5 2.88 -33.98 -16.65
CA LYS A 5 2.47 -32.59 -16.81
C LYS A 5 1.89 -32.09 -15.49
N TYR A 6 2.27 -30.89 -15.08
CA TYR A 6 1.68 -30.20 -13.94
C TYR A 6 0.86 -29.03 -14.47
N TYR A 7 -0.17 -28.64 -13.72
CA TYR A 7 -1.09 -27.56 -14.09
C TYR A 7 -1.28 -26.64 -12.88
N ASP A 8 -1.45 -25.35 -13.13
CA ASP A 8 -1.80 -24.35 -12.11
C ASP A 8 -3.32 -24.32 -11.83
N GLU A 9 -3.74 -23.41 -10.93
CA GLU A 9 -5.14 -23.22 -10.55
C GLU A 9 -6.03 -22.60 -11.64
N HIS A 10 -5.43 -22.14 -12.75
CA HIS A 10 -6.12 -21.61 -13.92
C HIS A 10 -6.06 -22.55 -15.14
N GLY A 11 -5.43 -23.72 -15.01
CA GLY A 11 -5.35 -24.75 -16.04
C GLY A 11 -4.16 -24.64 -17.01
N ASN A 12 -3.20 -23.73 -16.76
CA ASN A 12 -2.00 -23.59 -17.59
C ASN A 12 -0.97 -24.68 -17.25
N GLN A 13 -0.23 -25.15 -18.26
CA GLN A 13 0.74 -26.24 -18.07
C GLN A 13 2.09 -25.73 -17.53
N ILE A 14 2.35 -25.95 -16.24
CA ILE A 14 3.57 -25.50 -15.55
C ILE A 14 4.71 -26.55 -15.58
N ARG A 15 5.96 -26.06 -15.54
CA ARG A 15 7.18 -26.89 -15.73
C ARG A 15 7.59 -27.72 -14.51
N SER A 16 7.11 -27.36 -13.32
CA SER A 16 7.40 -28.01 -12.04
C SER A 16 6.13 -28.20 -11.20
N ARG A 17 6.19 -29.04 -10.17
CA ARG A 17 5.08 -29.21 -9.22
C ARG A 17 5.01 -27.95 -8.32
N PRO A 18 3.84 -27.33 -8.12
CA PRO A 18 3.73 -26.16 -7.26
C PRO A 18 4.09 -26.53 -5.81
N PRO A 19 4.74 -25.62 -5.05
CA PRO A 19 5.14 -25.89 -3.67
C PRO A 19 3.92 -26.14 -2.78
N GLU A 20 3.95 -27.19 -1.96
CA GLU A 20 2.87 -27.46 -1.01
C GLU A 20 2.79 -26.34 0.03
N ARG A 21 1.67 -25.61 0.05
CA ARG A 21 1.38 -24.51 0.99
C ARG A 21 1.40 -25.04 2.43
N ILE A 22 2.55 -24.87 3.10
CA ILE A 22 2.90 -25.52 4.38
C ILE A 22 1.83 -25.27 5.47
N TYR A 23 1.26 -24.06 5.49
CA TYR A 23 0.21 -23.60 6.42
C TYR A 23 -1.11 -24.39 6.37
N GLN A 24 -1.38 -25.19 5.34
CA GLN A 24 -2.56 -26.07 5.31
C GLN A 24 -2.42 -27.31 6.21
N LYS A 25 -1.23 -27.60 6.76
CA LYS A 25 -0.99 -28.79 7.58
C LYS A 25 -1.39 -28.51 9.04
N TRP A 26 -2.48 -29.16 9.49
CA TRP A 26 -3.16 -28.98 10.78
C TRP A 26 -2.27 -28.89 12.04
N TRP A 27 -1.12 -29.59 12.07
CA TRP A 27 -0.14 -29.51 13.17
C TRP A 27 0.43 -28.09 13.43
N ILE A 28 0.39 -27.19 12.44
CA ILE A 28 0.83 -25.79 12.60
C ILE A 28 -0.15 -25.00 13.48
N TRP A 29 -1.46 -25.21 13.32
CA TRP A 29 -2.46 -24.64 14.21
C TRP A 29 -2.31 -25.14 15.66
N LEU A 30 -1.88 -26.40 15.84
CA LEU A 30 -1.57 -26.98 17.14
C LEU A 30 -0.40 -26.25 17.84
N MET A 31 0.64 -25.84 17.09
CA MET A 31 1.74 -25.03 17.64
C MET A 31 1.26 -23.64 18.08
N VAL A 32 0.43 -22.97 17.28
CA VAL A 32 -0.11 -21.63 17.62
C VAL A 32 -0.92 -21.66 18.91
N VAL A 33 -1.80 -22.64 19.09
CA VAL A 33 -2.60 -22.79 20.32
C VAL A 33 -1.71 -23.02 21.54
N VAL A 34 -0.66 -23.86 21.44
CA VAL A 34 0.25 -24.12 22.56
C VAL A 34 0.97 -22.84 23.01
N VAL A 35 1.47 -22.03 22.08
CA VAL A 35 2.14 -20.75 22.41
C VAL A 35 1.19 -19.79 23.13
N VAL A 36 -0.06 -19.66 22.66
CA VAL A 36 -1.08 -18.81 23.30
C VAL A 36 -1.42 -19.30 24.72
N THR A 37 -1.58 -20.61 24.94
CA THR A 37 -1.89 -21.15 26.27
C THR A 37 -0.76 -20.95 27.30
N ILE A 38 0.51 -20.92 26.86
CA ILE A 38 1.65 -20.69 27.75
C ILE A 38 1.76 -19.20 28.11
N GLY A 39 1.45 -18.28 27.18
CA GLY A 39 1.45 -16.84 27.43
C GLY A 39 0.45 -16.41 28.51
N ILE A 40 -0.75 -16.98 28.51
CA ILE A 40 -1.83 -16.64 29.47
C ILE A 40 -1.50 -17.11 30.91
N ALA A 41 -0.68 -18.15 31.07
CA ALA A 41 -0.32 -18.68 32.39
C ALA A 41 0.75 -17.88 33.15
N VAL A 42 1.38 -16.88 32.51
CA VAL A 42 2.51 -16.10 33.08
C VAL A 42 2.10 -14.69 33.53
N LEU A 43 0.95 -14.18 33.06
CA LEU A 43 0.47 -12.83 33.34
C LEU A 43 -1.05 -12.83 33.61
N GLY A 44 -1.46 -12.79 34.88
CA GLY A 44 -2.87 -12.70 35.26
C GLY A 44 -3.19 -13.40 36.57
N GLY A 45 -2.80 -12.79 37.70
CA GLY A 45 -3.24 -13.23 39.01
C GLY A 45 -4.72 -12.91 39.27
N GLU A 46 -5.27 -13.56 40.29
CA GLU A 46 -6.67 -13.50 40.72
C GLU A 46 -7.17 -12.08 41.03
N GLU A 47 -8.35 -11.69 40.51
CA GLU A 47 -9.32 -10.94 41.29
C GLU A 47 -10.79 -11.20 40.86
N ASN A 48 -11.72 -10.89 41.76
CA ASN A 48 -12.99 -11.60 41.91
C ASN A 48 -14.17 -11.04 41.09
N ILE A 49 -15.12 -11.92 40.80
CA ILE A 49 -16.47 -11.59 40.33
C ILE A 49 -17.33 -11.23 41.55
N GLU A 50 -17.96 -10.06 41.55
CA GLU A 50 -19.17 -9.81 42.36
C GLU A 50 -20.28 -9.12 41.55
N GLU A 51 -21.50 -9.35 42.01
CA GLU A 51 -22.78 -9.21 41.33
C GLU A 51 -23.54 -7.96 41.82
N GLN A 52 -24.31 -7.27 40.98
CA GLN A 52 -25.34 -6.33 41.44
C GLN A 52 -26.65 -6.42 40.66
N VAL A 53 -27.75 -6.31 41.40
CA VAL A 53 -29.13 -6.49 40.94
C VAL A 53 -29.99 -5.26 41.28
N ALA A 54 -30.63 -4.73 40.23
CA ALA A 54 -31.89 -3.98 40.13
C ALA A 54 -32.46 -3.12 41.29
N ALA A 55 -32.66 -1.82 41.00
CA ALA A 55 -33.87 -0.97 41.20
C ALA A 55 -33.52 0.49 40.80
N GLY A 56 -34.38 1.39 40.26
CA GLY A 56 -35.81 1.41 39.96
C GLY A 56 -36.40 2.82 40.26
N ILE A 57 -37.46 3.28 39.56
CA ILE A 57 -38.21 4.58 39.77
C ILE A 57 -37.50 5.83 39.16
N SER A 58 -38.12 6.79 38.43
CA SER A 58 -39.50 7.09 37.96
C SER A 58 -39.55 8.00 36.72
N GLU A 59 -40.69 8.03 36.01
CA GLU A 59 -41.07 8.99 34.94
C GLU A 59 -41.40 10.41 35.44
N ALA A 60 -41.28 11.42 34.55
CA ALA A 60 -42.17 12.60 34.51
C ALA A 60 -42.14 13.35 33.15
N GLU A 61 -43.32 13.71 32.66
CA GLU A 61 -43.71 14.25 31.34
C GLU A 61 -43.16 15.64 30.88
N LYS A 62 -42.81 15.72 29.57
CA LYS A 62 -43.45 16.57 28.52
C LYS A 62 -43.38 18.12 28.55
N LYS A 63 -42.92 18.70 27.43
CA LYS A 63 -43.64 19.80 26.73
C LYS A 63 -43.20 19.98 25.26
N GLU A 64 -44.16 20.26 24.40
CA GLU A 64 -44.01 20.63 22.97
C GLU A 64 -44.00 22.16 22.81
N GLU A 65 -43.44 22.69 21.70
CA GLU A 65 -43.92 23.95 21.12
C GLU A 65 -43.72 24.04 19.60
N GLU A 66 -44.74 24.59 18.93
CA GLU A 66 -44.94 24.80 17.49
C GLU A 66 -44.89 26.30 17.15
N THR A 67 -44.65 26.79 15.93
CA THR A 67 -44.12 26.23 14.66
C THR A 67 -43.97 27.43 13.71
N GLU A 68 -42.92 27.52 12.88
CA GLU A 68 -43.06 28.32 11.64
C GLU A 68 -42.24 27.77 10.45
N VAL A 69 -42.84 27.90 9.26
CA VAL A 69 -42.47 27.25 8.01
C VAL A 69 -41.94 28.30 7.02
N ALA A 70 -40.87 27.96 6.30
CA ALA A 70 -40.49 28.62 5.05
C ALA A 70 -40.34 27.57 3.95
N GLU A 71 -40.91 27.84 2.78
CA GLU A 71 -41.04 26.88 1.67
C GLU A 71 -39.70 26.55 0.99
N PRO A 72 -39.52 25.33 0.46
CA PRO A 72 -38.30 24.94 -0.24
C PRO A 72 -38.26 25.48 -1.67
N VAL A 73 -37.09 25.90 -2.12
CA VAL A 73 -36.81 26.11 -3.54
C VAL A 73 -36.52 24.74 -4.16
N GLU A 74 -37.32 24.31 -5.14
CA GLU A 74 -37.00 23.14 -5.96
C GLU A 74 -35.78 23.44 -6.84
N GLU A 75 -34.69 22.67 -6.67
CA GLU A 75 -33.73 22.45 -7.74
C GLU A 75 -33.06 21.08 -7.59
N GLY A 76 -32.88 20.38 -8.71
CA GLY A 76 -32.16 19.10 -8.76
C GLY A 76 -32.98 17.85 -8.42
N THR A 77 -33.60 17.24 -9.43
CA THR A 77 -33.92 15.81 -9.40
C THR A 77 -32.62 15.00 -9.44
N GLY A 78 -31.93 14.91 -8.30
CA GLY A 78 -30.88 13.93 -8.12
C GLY A 78 -31.48 12.52 -8.14
N GLU A 79 -30.89 11.61 -8.91
CA GLU A 79 -31.07 10.19 -8.63
C GLU A 79 -30.68 9.98 -7.17
N LYS A 80 -31.57 9.36 -6.39
CA LYS A 80 -31.32 9.10 -4.98
C LYS A 80 -30.29 7.98 -4.89
N SER A 81 -29.01 8.34 -5.01
CA SER A 81 -27.88 7.43 -4.89
C SER A 81 -27.97 6.72 -3.55
N THR A 82 -28.31 5.44 -3.60
CA THR A 82 -28.34 4.58 -2.42
C THR A 82 -26.92 4.14 -2.13
N TYR A 83 -26.21 4.93 -1.34
CA TYR A 83 -24.88 4.58 -0.86
C TYR A 83 -24.94 3.25 -0.09
N THR A 84 -23.91 2.44 -0.31
CA THR A 84 -23.69 1.15 0.33
C THR A 84 -22.40 1.20 1.14
N TYR A 85 -22.17 0.21 2.00
CA TYR A 85 -20.95 0.19 2.81
C TYR A 85 -19.67 0.05 1.95
N GLU A 86 -19.75 -0.63 0.81
CA GLU A 86 -18.62 -0.74 -0.13
C GLU A 86 -18.19 0.61 -0.70
N ASP A 87 -19.11 1.58 -0.82
CA ASP A 87 -18.78 2.94 -1.27
C ASP A 87 -17.87 3.68 -0.27
N PHE A 88 -17.89 3.31 1.01
CA PHE A 88 -17.03 3.92 2.04
C PHE A 88 -15.71 3.17 2.27
N LYS A 89 -15.60 1.92 1.86
CA LYS A 89 -14.39 1.10 2.06
C LYS A 89 -13.17 1.63 1.29
N GLY A 90 -11.99 1.25 1.77
CA GLY A 90 -10.70 1.57 1.17
C GLY A 90 -9.79 2.42 2.07
N THR A 91 -8.66 2.83 1.51
CA THR A 91 -7.71 3.74 2.14
C THR A 91 -7.95 5.17 1.68
N TYR A 92 -7.86 6.11 2.63
CA TYR A 92 -7.96 7.54 2.43
C TYR A 92 -6.81 8.20 3.19
N ALA A 93 -6.22 9.24 2.63
CA ALA A 93 -5.13 9.96 3.27
C ALA A 93 -5.31 11.47 3.18
N THR A 94 -4.65 12.19 4.06
CA THR A 94 -4.43 13.64 3.90
C THR A 94 -3.28 13.90 2.92
N PHE A 95 -3.17 15.15 2.47
CA PHE A 95 -2.11 15.62 1.58
C PHE A 95 -1.53 16.91 2.16
N GLU A 96 -0.21 17.11 2.04
CA GLU A 96 0.49 18.29 2.58
C GLU A 96 0.19 19.59 1.78
N GLY A 97 -0.44 19.47 0.61
CA GLY A 97 -0.90 20.57 -0.23
C GLY A 97 -2.09 20.15 -1.12
N GLU A 98 -2.01 20.44 -2.42
CA GLU A 98 -3.02 20.01 -3.39
C GLU A 98 -3.10 18.47 -3.47
N PRO A 99 -4.28 17.86 -3.26
CA PRO A 99 -4.44 16.42 -3.29
C PRO A 99 -3.87 15.78 -4.56
N TYR A 100 -3.16 14.66 -4.38
CA TYR A 100 -2.48 13.88 -5.42
C TYR A 100 -1.30 14.58 -6.13
N ASN A 101 -1.03 15.87 -5.86
CA ASN A 101 0.11 16.63 -6.42
C ASN A 101 1.12 17.06 -5.35
N SER A 102 0.99 16.57 -4.12
CA SER A 102 1.87 16.86 -2.98
C SER A 102 2.23 15.57 -2.24
N PRO A 103 3.22 15.58 -1.33
CA PRO A 103 3.42 14.48 -0.40
C PRO A 103 2.14 14.11 0.36
N ILE A 104 2.00 12.83 0.71
CA ILE A 104 0.91 12.37 1.56
C ILE A 104 1.15 12.88 2.98
N GLY A 105 0.11 13.50 3.54
CA GLY A 105 0.10 14.05 4.88
C GLY A 105 0.15 12.97 5.97
N PRO A 106 0.22 13.38 7.25
CA PRO A 106 0.53 12.46 8.32
C PRO A 106 -0.64 11.54 8.70
N ASP A 107 -1.89 11.89 8.37
CA ASP A 107 -3.06 11.13 8.82
C ASP A 107 -3.64 10.24 7.71
N ILE A 108 -3.81 8.96 8.02
CA ILE A 108 -4.34 7.92 7.13
C ILE A 108 -5.53 7.21 7.80
N MET A 109 -6.59 7.03 7.03
CA MET A 109 -7.83 6.35 7.40
C MET A 109 -8.03 5.13 6.52
N VAL A 110 -8.19 3.95 7.13
CA VAL A 110 -8.56 2.71 6.42
C VAL A 110 -9.91 2.23 6.93
N ILE A 111 -10.87 2.01 6.03
CA ILE A 111 -12.18 1.40 6.34
C ILE A 111 -12.22 0.02 5.70
N GLY A 112 -12.20 -1.03 6.54
CA GLY A 112 -12.26 -2.44 6.17
C GLY A 112 -13.67 -3.03 6.26
N ASP A 113 -13.79 -4.35 6.44
CA ASP A 113 -15.09 -5.04 6.54
C ASP A 113 -15.68 -5.01 7.96
N ASP A 114 -14.82 -5.27 8.95
CA ASP A 114 -15.12 -5.52 10.36
C ASP A 114 -14.39 -4.54 11.30
N SER A 115 -13.60 -3.65 10.74
CA SER A 115 -12.71 -2.74 11.46
C SER A 115 -12.46 -1.48 10.63
N TYR A 116 -12.18 -0.38 11.32
CA TYR A 116 -11.58 0.79 10.72
C TYR A 116 -10.34 1.18 11.53
N ARG A 117 -9.36 1.81 10.87
CA ARG A 117 -8.09 2.18 11.48
C ARG A 117 -7.74 3.61 11.13
N SER A 118 -7.81 4.48 12.14
CA SER A 118 -7.17 5.79 12.08
C SER A 118 -5.77 5.66 12.63
N PHE A 119 -4.79 6.13 11.89
CA PHE A 119 -3.41 6.17 12.38
C PHE A 119 -2.72 7.38 11.80
N ASN A 120 -1.88 7.96 12.63
CA ASN A 120 -0.93 8.94 12.17
C ASN A 120 0.36 8.20 11.79
N ARG A 121 1.02 8.62 10.71
CA ARG A 121 2.23 7.98 10.19
C ARG A 121 3.40 8.04 11.18
N TRP A 122 3.32 8.94 12.16
CA TRP A 122 4.33 9.17 13.20
C TRP A 122 4.14 8.30 14.46
N ASP A 123 2.90 7.96 14.89
CA ASP A 123 2.64 7.05 16.03
C ASP A 123 1.15 6.61 16.14
N PHE A 124 0.92 5.54 16.91
CA PHE A 124 -0.35 4.91 17.31
C PHE A 124 -1.32 4.48 16.19
N ASP A 125 -1.49 3.17 16.03
CA ASP A 125 -2.69 2.63 15.40
C ASP A 125 -3.89 2.71 16.35
N ARG A 126 -4.95 3.39 15.92
CA ARG A 126 -6.29 3.22 16.50
C ARG A 126 -7.10 2.34 15.57
N THR A 127 -6.81 1.04 15.64
CA THR A 127 -7.69 0.03 15.08
C THR A 127 -8.91 -0.14 15.99
N SER A 128 -10.10 0.13 15.45
CA SER A 128 -11.38 0.03 16.12
C SER A 128 -12.25 -1.02 15.42
N THR A 129 -12.67 -2.04 16.16
CA THR A 129 -13.61 -3.06 15.68
C THR A 129 -14.99 -2.44 15.45
N ILE A 130 -15.58 -2.67 14.28
CA ILE A 130 -16.93 -2.23 13.93
C ILE A 130 -17.92 -3.24 14.52
N LEU A 131 -18.66 -2.81 15.55
CA LEU A 131 -19.71 -3.59 16.17
C LEU A 131 -21.02 -3.50 15.37
N ASP A 132 -21.32 -2.30 14.86
CA ASP A 132 -22.48 -2.01 14.03
C ASP A 132 -22.19 -0.83 13.09
N LYS A 133 -23.02 -0.66 12.07
CA LYS A 133 -22.90 0.42 11.07
C LYS A 133 -24.24 0.80 10.46
N THR A 134 -24.50 2.09 10.34
CA THR A 134 -25.68 2.65 9.67
C THR A 134 -25.27 3.60 8.55
N ILE A 135 -26.08 3.69 7.50
CA ILE A 135 -25.86 4.58 6.36
C ILE A 135 -27.14 5.38 6.11
N GLU A 136 -27.04 6.70 6.19
CA GLU A 136 -28.13 7.63 5.96
C GLU A 136 -27.71 8.66 4.89
N GLY A 137 -28.25 8.53 3.69
CA GLY A 137 -27.78 9.30 2.55
C GLY A 137 -26.32 8.98 2.24
N ASN A 138 -25.46 9.99 2.19
CA ASN A 138 -24.01 9.87 2.02
C ASN A 138 -23.23 9.82 3.34
N VAL A 139 -23.89 9.65 4.49
CA VAL A 139 -23.24 9.57 5.81
C VAL A 139 -23.20 8.13 6.30
N LEU A 140 -22.00 7.63 6.57
CA LEU A 140 -21.73 6.39 7.29
C LEU A 140 -21.54 6.73 8.78
N THR A 141 -22.26 6.04 9.66
CA THR A 141 -21.96 6.00 11.10
C THR A 141 -21.37 4.63 11.45
N LEU A 142 -20.20 4.62 12.08
CA LEU A 142 -19.55 3.43 12.61
C LEU A 142 -19.66 3.42 14.14
N TYR A 143 -20.10 2.30 14.69
CA TYR A 143 -20.17 2.07 16.13
C TYR A 143 -19.07 1.09 16.54
N SER A 144 -18.17 1.52 17.42
CA SER A 144 -17.12 0.67 18.01
C SER A 144 -17.29 0.53 19.52
N GLU A 145 -16.44 -0.30 20.16
CA GLU A 145 -16.39 -0.42 21.62
C GLU A 145 -16.01 0.88 22.35
N ARG A 146 -15.37 1.83 21.65
CA ARG A 146 -14.74 3.02 22.25
C ARG A 146 -15.46 4.31 21.89
N GLU A 147 -15.85 4.44 20.62
CA GLU A 147 -16.38 5.67 20.07
C GLU A 147 -17.35 5.41 18.89
N THR A 148 -18.17 6.42 18.60
CA THR A 148 -19.03 6.46 17.41
C THR A 148 -18.46 7.50 16.47
N GLU A 149 -18.14 7.10 15.25
CA GLU A 149 -17.56 7.98 14.24
C GLU A 149 -18.50 8.15 13.05
N GLN A 150 -18.57 9.38 12.53
CA GLN A 150 -19.43 9.72 11.41
C GLN A 150 -18.59 10.27 10.26
N PHE A 151 -18.83 9.73 9.07
CA PHE A 151 -18.12 10.09 7.85
C PHE A 151 -19.11 10.40 6.74
N GLU A 152 -18.97 11.57 6.14
CA GLU A 152 -19.69 11.96 4.94
C GLU A 152 -18.84 11.68 3.69
N LEU A 153 -19.36 10.87 2.78
CA LEU A 153 -18.75 10.65 1.47
C LEU A 153 -19.15 11.78 0.51
N ARG A 154 -18.16 12.47 -0.04
CA ARG A 154 -18.30 13.57 -0.99
C ARG A 154 -17.49 13.28 -2.26
N TYR A 155 -17.85 13.96 -3.35
CA TYR A 155 -17.12 13.92 -4.61
C TYR A 155 -16.83 15.34 -5.09
N GLU A 156 -15.59 15.58 -5.52
CA GLU A 156 -15.19 16.83 -6.17
C GLU A 156 -14.58 16.51 -7.53
N GLY A 157 -15.41 16.51 -8.57
CA GLY A 157 -15.04 15.95 -9.87
C GLY A 157 -14.95 14.42 -9.79
N ASP A 158 -13.75 13.90 -10.05
CA ASP A 158 -13.37 12.50 -9.88
C ASP A 158 -12.90 12.15 -8.45
N LYS A 159 -12.44 13.15 -7.69
CA LYS A 159 -11.89 12.96 -6.34
C LYS A 159 -12.93 12.39 -5.37
N LYS A 160 -12.67 11.21 -4.81
CA LYS A 160 -13.48 10.58 -3.75
C LYS A 160 -12.98 11.06 -2.38
N ILE A 161 -13.81 11.83 -1.67
CA ILE A 161 -13.45 12.52 -0.42
C ILE A 161 -14.25 11.94 0.74
N MET A 162 -13.57 11.46 1.77
CA MET A 162 -14.15 11.08 3.05
C MET A 162 -14.00 12.25 4.03
N HIS A 163 -15.10 12.91 4.37
CA HIS A 163 -15.11 13.97 5.38
C HIS A 163 -15.56 13.41 6.73
N SER A 164 -14.66 13.34 7.70
CA SER A 164 -15.02 12.94 9.06
C SER A 164 -15.73 14.09 9.77
N ILE A 165 -17.00 13.87 10.10
CA ILE A 165 -17.85 14.83 10.81
C ILE A 165 -17.37 15.00 12.26
N THR A 166 -16.84 13.92 12.86
CA THR A 166 -16.38 13.91 14.26
C THR A 166 -15.20 14.85 14.53
N ASN A 167 -14.26 14.98 13.60
CA ASN A 167 -13.05 15.79 13.76
C ASN A 167 -12.90 16.92 12.71
N GLY A 168 -13.80 17.02 11.74
CA GLY A 168 -13.82 18.05 10.68
C GLY A 168 -12.76 17.86 9.59
N GLN A 169 -12.06 16.72 9.56
CA GLN A 169 -10.96 16.45 8.64
C GLN A 169 -11.46 15.81 7.33
N SER A 170 -10.82 16.14 6.21
CA SER A 170 -11.11 15.55 4.90
C SER A 170 -9.94 14.70 4.43
N PHE A 171 -10.23 13.45 4.09
CA PHE A 171 -9.28 12.47 3.57
C PHE A 171 -9.67 12.10 2.13
N TYR A 172 -8.69 11.85 1.28
CA TYR A 172 -8.89 11.58 -0.15
C TYR A 172 -8.51 10.13 -0.43
N SER A 173 -9.38 9.38 -1.10
CA SER A 173 -9.01 8.07 -1.64
C SER A 173 -8.26 8.27 -2.95
N MET A 174 -7.19 7.51 -3.19
CA MET A 174 -6.52 7.49 -4.48
C MET A 174 -6.76 6.16 -5.17
N SER A 175 -7.40 6.20 -6.33
CA SER A 175 -7.55 5.07 -7.23
C SER A 175 -6.37 4.94 -8.19
N SER A 176 -6.26 3.80 -8.87
CA SER A 176 -5.27 3.61 -9.94
C SER A 176 -5.46 4.57 -11.12
N GLN A 177 -6.69 5.09 -11.33
CA GLN A 177 -6.96 6.07 -12.37
C GLN A 177 -6.43 7.46 -11.97
N ASP A 178 -6.59 7.85 -10.70
CA ASP A 178 -6.05 9.10 -10.17
C ASP A 178 -4.53 9.09 -10.27
N LEU A 179 -3.89 8.00 -9.83
CA LEU A 179 -2.44 7.81 -9.95
C LEU A 179 -1.94 8.01 -11.40
N GLN A 180 -2.59 7.38 -12.39
CA GLN A 180 -2.26 7.52 -13.82
C GLN A 180 -2.59 8.90 -14.42
N THR A 181 -3.42 9.69 -13.75
CA THR A 181 -3.82 11.04 -14.20
C THR A 181 -2.88 12.11 -13.64
N HIS A 182 -2.31 11.87 -12.46
CA HIS A 182 -1.42 12.78 -11.74
C HIS A 182 0.07 12.52 -11.97
N TYR A 183 0.47 11.26 -12.20
CA TYR A 183 1.86 10.87 -12.40
C TYR A 183 2.04 10.16 -13.74
N ASN A 184 3.24 10.28 -14.34
CA ASN A 184 3.51 9.61 -15.60
C ASN A 184 3.82 8.11 -15.37
N GLN A 185 3.55 7.30 -16.40
CA GLN A 185 3.68 5.85 -16.30
C GLN A 185 5.10 5.39 -15.92
N SER A 186 6.14 6.11 -16.38
CA SER A 186 7.53 5.78 -16.05
C SER A 186 7.84 5.98 -14.57
N GLU A 187 7.43 7.10 -13.97
CA GLU A 187 7.58 7.35 -12.52
C GLU A 187 6.82 6.31 -11.68
N ILE A 188 5.59 5.96 -12.10
CA ILE A 188 4.78 4.90 -11.48
C ILE A 188 5.53 3.55 -11.51
N ASP A 189 6.13 3.20 -12.65
CA ASP A 189 6.85 1.95 -12.79
C ASP A 189 8.18 1.96 -12.03
N TYR A 190 8.95 3.06 -12.06
CA TYR A 190 10.18 3.20 -11.27
C TYR A 190 9.91 3.09 -9.77
N ALA A 191 8.89 3.80 -9.27
CA ALA A 191 8.48 3.73 -7.86
C ALA A 191 8.11 2.30 -7.46
N ARG A 192 7.26 1.61 -8.25
CA ARG A 192 6.89 0.21 -7.99
C ARG A 192 8.08 -0.75 -8.00
N ILE A 193 9.03 -0.55 -8.90
CA ILE A 193 10.24 -1.40 -8.99
C ILE A 193 11.11 -1.19 -7.75
N ILE A 194 11.35 0.05 -7.34
CA ILE A 194 12.12 0.38 -6.14
C ILE A 194 11.42 -0.18 -4.89
N LEU A 195 10.10 0.01 -4.76
CA LEU A 195 9.29 -0.53 -3.66
C LEU A 195 9.28 -2.07 -3.65
N THR A 196 9.23 -2.74 -4.81
CA THR A 196 9.29 -4.21 -4.91
C THR A 196 10.62 -4.76 -4.41
N ILE A 197 11.73 -4.10 -4.74
CA ILE A 197 13.08 -4.58 -4.44
C ILE A 197 13.52 -4.22 -3.01
N ASN A 198 13.12 -3.04 -2.52
CA ASN A 198 13.58 -2.50 -1.24
C ASN A 198 12.55 -2.60 -0.11
N GLY A 199 11.28 -2.83 -0.44
CA GLY A 199 10.13 -2.59 0.44
C GLY A 199 9.70 -1.11 0.46
N GLU A 200 8.55 -0.85 1.10
CA GLU A 200 8.14 0.51 1.46
C GLU A 200 9.10 1.07 2.52
N PRO A 201 9.72 2.25 2.31
CA PRO A 201 10.59 2.85 3.30
C PRO A 201 9.82 3.23 4.57
N SER A 202 10.40 2.96 5.74
CA SER A 202 9.86 3.47 6.99
C SER A 202 9.96 4.99 7.05
N LEU A 203 9.14 5.62 7.90
CA LEU A 203 9.22 7.08 8.08
C LEU A 203 10.57 7.51 8.66
N ASP A 204 11.20 6.68 9.51
CA ASP A 204 12.58 6.90 9.97
C ASP A 204 13.58 6.97 8.82
N GLN A 205 13.40 6.16 7.76
CA GLN A 205 14.25 6.24 6.56
C GLN A 205 13.99 7.54 5.79
N TRP A 206 12.72 7.92 5.59
CA TRP A 206 12.37 9.20 4.95
C TRP A 206 12.93 10.43 5.69
N ILE A 207 13.02 10.40 7.02
CA ILE A 207 13.61 11.49 7.83
C ILE A 207 15.13 11.57 7.66
N LEU A 208 15.79 10.44 7.44
CA LEU A 208 17.24 10.37 7.22
C LEU A 208 17.66 10.75 5.80
N TRP A 209 16.72 10.79 4.86
CA TRP A 209 16.94 11.15 3.47
C TRP A 209 16.65 12.63 3.25
N GLU A 210 17.70 13.46 3.33
CA GLU A 210 17.65 14.84 2.87
C GLU A 210 17.51 14.86 1.33
N ASP A 211 16.37 15.38 0.84
CA ASP A 211 16.02 15.54 -0.58
C ASP A 211 16.39 14.34 -1.48
N PRO A 212 15.70 13.18 -1.32
CA PRO A 212 16.09 11.95 -2.00
C PRO A 212 15.89 12.03 -3.52
N VAL A 213 16.93 11.68 -4.26
CA VAL A 213 16.94 11.68 -5.73
C VAL A 213 16.97 10.25 -6.22
N VAL A 214 16.16 9.95 -7.25
CA VAL A 214 16.25 8.78 -8.11
C VAL A 214 16.80 9.24 -9.46
N LYS A 215 18.00 8.79 -9.82
CA LYS A 215 18.61 9.03 -11.12
C LYS A 215 18.22 7.93 -12.09
N ILE A 216 17.90 8.30 -13.32
CA ILE A 216 17.50 7.38 -14.40
C ILE A 216 18.42 7.57 -15.60
N ASN A 217 19.16 6.53 -15.93
CA ASN A 217 19.94 6.41 -17.17
C ASN A 217 19.38 5.26 -18.02
N HIS A 218 19.71 5.23 -19.31
CA HIS A 218 19.34 4.15 -20.22
C HIS A 218 20.55 3.67 -21.04
N SER A 219 20.69 2.36 -21.18
CA SER A 219 21.51 1.71 -22.22
C SER A 219 20.58 1.09 -23.26
N SER A 220 20.95 1.18 -24.53
CA SER A 220 20.26 0.51 -25.63
C SER A 220 20.66 -0.97 -25.69
N ALA A 221 19.88 -1.79 -26.40
CA ALA A 221 20.38 -3.06 -26.90
C ALA A 221 21.68 -2.85 -27.71
N ASP A 222 22.61 -3.80 -27.59
CA ASP A 222 23.99 -3.77 -28.11
C ASP A 222 24.95 -2.75 -27.43
N ASP A 223 24.53 -1.99 -26.41
CA ASP A 223 25.47 -1.16 -25.61
C ASP A 223 26.32 -2.02 -24.63
N PRO A 224 27.59 -1.63 -24.35
CA PRO A 224 28.54 -2.44 -23.59
C PRO A 224 28.30 -2.42 -22.07
N VAL A 225 28.32 -3.62 -21.47
CA VAL A 225 28.31 -3.82 -20.01
C VAL A 225 29.67 -3.45 -19.44
N PHE A 226 29.70 -2.58 -18.43
CA PHE A 226 30.94 -2.04 -17.81
C PHE A 226 31.98 -1.50 -18.82
N GLN A 227 31.53 -0.93 -19.96
CA GLN A 227 32.42 -0.40 -21.00
C GLN A 227 33.34 -1.48 -21.63
N ILE A 228 32.90 -2.75 -21.61
CA ILE A 228 33.57 -3.86 -22.30
C ILE A 228 32.89 -4.09 -23.66
N ASP A 229 33.50 -3.60 -24.73
CA ASP A 229 32.93 -3.48 -26.09
C ASP A 229 32.32 -4.78 -26.68
N ASP A 230 32.74 -5.96 -26.23
CA ASP A 230 32.28 -7.27 -26.73
C ASP A 230 31.41 -8.07 -25.75
N ILE A 231 31.00 -7.45 -24.64
CA ILE A 231 29.97 -7.97 -23.72
C ILE A 231 28.86 -6.91 -23.63
N VAL A 232 27.73 -7.17 -24.27
CA VAL A 232 26.67 -6.19 -24.49
C VAL A 232 25.32 -6.63 -23.92
N TYR A 233 24.46 -5.66 -23.59
CA TYR A 233 23.07 -5.94 -23.27
C TYR A 233 22.31 -6.39 -24.53
N GLN A 234 21.40 -7.37 -24.39
CA GLN A 234 20.63 -7.94 -25.52
C GLN A 234 19.32 -7.19 -25.79
N GLU A 235 18.88 -6.37 -24.84
CA GLU A 235 17.64 -5.61 -24.82
C GLU A 235 17.93 -4.25 -24.16
N ASP A 236 17.06 -3.25 -24.34
CA ASP A 236 17.23 -1.94 -23.70
C ASP A 236 17.17 -2.06 -22.16
N VAL A 237 18.06 -1.38 -21.45
CA VAL A 237 18.20 -1.44 -19.99
C VAL A 237 17.99 -0.06 -19.38
N THR A 238 17.08 0.04 -18.41
CA THR A 238 16.96 1.19 -17.52
C THR A 238 17.85 0.97 -16.29
N HIS A 239 18.62 2.00 -15.95
CA HIS A 239 19.47 2.05 -14.77
C HIS A 239 18.90 3.05 -13.77
N LEU A 240 18.44 2.57 -12.63
CA LEU A 240 18.02 3.40 -11.50
C LEU A 240 19.14 3.41 -10.47
N SER A 241 19.54 4.59 -9.98
CA SER A 241 20.35 4.73 -8.77
C SER A 241 19.71 5.78 -7.86
N SER A 242 19.89 5.67 -6.54
CA SER A 242 19.26 6.60 -5.60
C SER A 242 20.19 7.06 -4.49
N THR A 243 19.96 8.28 -3.99
CA THR A 243 20.66 8.81 -2.80
C THR A 243 20.16 8.20 -1.50
N MET A 244 19.04 7.46 -1.55
CA MET A 244 18.40 6.80 -0.41
C MET A 244 19.21 5.62 0.15
N THR A 245 20.04 4.98 -0.68
CA THR A 245 20.77 3.75 -0.29
C THR A 245 22.11 3.65 -1.00
N ASP A 246 23.21 3.66 -0.23
CA ASP A 246 24.61 3.70 -0.69
C ASP A 246 25.04 2.63 -1.73
N SER A 247 24.26 1.56 -1.90
CA SER A 247 24.64 0.37 -2.68
C SER A 247 23.71 0.03 -3.84
N ASN A 248 22.62 0.76 -4.05
CA ASN A 248 21.49 0.24 -4.82
C ASN A 248 21.37 0.83 -6.21
N HIS A 249 22.05 0.19 -7.16
CA HIS A 249 21.80 0.37 -8.59
C HIS A 249 20.88 -0.76 -9.06
N ILE A 250 19.71 -0.42 -9.59
CA ILE A 250 18.75 -1.38 -10.16
C ILE A 250 18.85 -1.25 -11.68
N ASN A 251 19.49 -2.22 -12.32
CA ASN A 251 19.60 -2.31 -13.78
C ASN A 251 18.56 -3.32 -14.27
N TYR A 252 17.63 -2.92 -15.14
CA TYR A 252 16.55 -3.81 -15.56
C TYR A 252 16.01 -3.58 -16.97
N THR A 253 15.39 -4.61 -17.54
CA THR A 253 14.61 -4.56 -18.79
C THR A 253 13.16 -4.98 -18.52
N PRO A 254 12.14 -4.28 -19.07
CA PRO A 254 10.74 -4.66 -18.94
C PRO A 254 10.34 -5.80 -19.90
N ASN A 255 9.83 -6.90 -19.34
CA ASN A 255 9.35 -8.06 -20.12
C ASN A 255 7.85 -7.96 -20.49
N GLY A 256 7.16 -6.92 -20.01
CA GLY A 256 5.71 -6.80 -20.06
C GLY A 256 4.98 -7.65 -19.01
N GLY A 257 3.66 -7.46 -18.90
CA GLY A 257 2.81 -8.22 -17.97
C GLY A 257 3.14 -8.06 -16.48
N GLY A 258 3.83 -6.99 -16.09
CA GLY A 258 4.31 -6.76 -14.73
C GLY A 258 5.62 -7.48 -14.38
N TYR A 259 6.34 -8.06 -15.36
CA TYR A 259 7.63 -8.71 -15.12
C TYR A 259 8.79 -7.86 -15.65
N ILE A 260 9.92 -7.90 -14.93
CA ILE A 260 11.19 -7.29 -15.34
C ILE A 260 12.34 -8.28 -15.18
N THR A 261 13.37 -8.16 -16.01
CA THR A 261 14.65 -8.88 -15.87
C THR A 261 15.62 -7.94 -15.17
N ILE A 262 16.15 -8.37 -14.02
CA ILE A 262 17.17 -7.66 -13.24
C ILE A 262 18.56 -8.14 -13.66
N TYR A 263 19.47 -7.19 -13.89
CA TYR A 263 20.90 -7.41 -14.05
C TYR A 263 21.61 -7.05 -12.73
N PRO A 264 22.00 -8.04 -11.90
CA PRO A 264 22.51 -7.78 -10.55
C PRO A 264 23.87 -7.08 -10.58
N ASN A 265 24.14 -6.21 -9.61
CA ASN A 265 25.48 -5.65 -9.44
C ASN A 265 26.46 -6.75 -8.98
N PRO A 266 27.67 -6.84 -9.58
CA PRO A 266 28.67 -7.85 -9.20
C PRO A 266 29.17 -7.62 -7.78
N SER A 267 29.16 -8.69 -6.97
CA SER A 267 29.46 -8.62 -5.53
C SER A 267 30.95 -8.38 -5.19
N HIS A 268 31.82 -8.35 -6.19
CA HIS A 268 33.28 -8.29 -6.04
C HIS A 268 33.95 -7.19 -6.88
N TYR A 269 33.20 -6.19 -7.32
CA TYR A 269 33.74 -5.01 -8.01
C TYR A 269 34.77 -4.25 -7.13
N GLN A 270 35.87 -3.82 -7.74
CA GLN A 270 36.92 -3.03 -7.10
C GLN A 270 37.35 -1.88 -8.03
N ALA A 271 37.79 -0.76 -7.45
CA ALA A 271 38.16 0.43 -8.23
C ALA A 271 39.41 0.26 -9.12
N GLU A 272 40.26 -0.72 -8.82
CA GLU A 272 41.42 -1.11 -9.64
C GLU A 272 41.29 -2.58 -10.00
N GLN A 273 40.75 -2.87 -11.18
CA GLN A 273 40.65 -4.22 -11.76
C GLN A 273 41.28 -4.26 -13.14
N SER A 274 41.82 -5.43 -13.51
CA SER A 274 42.31 -5.67 -14.87
C SER A 274 41.15 -5.80 -15.86
N GLU A 275 41.45 -5.59 -17.15
CA GLU A 275 40.47 -5.73 -18.24
C GLU A 275 39.79 -7.11 -18.26
N GLU A 276 40.55 -8.18 -17.96
CA GLU A 276 40.03 -9.55 -17.87
C GLU A 276 39.12 -9.75 -16.64
N GLU A 277 39.40 -9.11 -15.50
CA GLU A 277 38.52 -9.15 -14.33
C GLU A 277 37.22 -8.38 -14.59
N ASN A 278 37.29 -7.18 -15.20
CA ASN A 278 36.11 -6.41 -15.59
C ASN A 278 35.24 -7.17 -16.61
N ARG A 279 35.88 -7.83 -17.57
CA ARG A 279 35.24 -8.73 -18.55
C ARG A 279 34.51 -9.90 -17.87
N GLN A 280 35.13 -10.52 -16.86
CA GLN A 280 34.48 -11.58 -16.08
C GLN A 280 33.28 -11.05 -15.28
N LEU A 281 33.39 -9.86 -14.66
CA LEU A 281 32.25 -9.23 -13.99
C LEU A 281 31.13 -8.85 -14.96
N ALA A 282 31.45 -8.32 -16.14
CA ALA A 282 30.47 -7.99 -17.18
C ALA A 282 29.69 -9.24 -17.63
N GLN A 283 30.37 -10.38 -17.82
CA GLN A 283 29.70 -11.64 -18.12
C GLN A 283 28.88 -12.15 -16.93
N GLU A 284 29.37 -12.01 -15.68
CA GLU A 284 28.65 -12.41 -14.47
C GLU A 284 27.30 -11.69 -14.32
N VAL A 285 27.22 -10.41 -14.70
CA VAL A 285 25.97 -9.62 -14.70
C VAL A 285 24.93 -10.22 -15.65
N LEU A 286 25.34 -10.64 -16.86
CA LEU A 286 24.45 -11.23 -17.85
C LEU A 286 24.06 -12.68 -17.48
N ASP A 287 25.03 -13.49 -17.04
CA ASP A 287 24.83 -14.90 -16.69
C ASP A 287 23.93 -15.09 -15.45
N ASN A 288 23.93 -14.13 -14.52
CA ASN A 288 23.10 -14.13 -13.32
C ASN A 288 21.86 -13.24 -13.43
N ALA A 289 21.50 -12.76 -14.62
CA ALA A 289 20.27 -12.00 -14.82
C ALA A 289 19.04 -12.84 -14.45
N TYR A 290 18.07 -12.26 -13.75
CA TYR A 290 16.91 -12.98 -13.22
C TYR A 290 15.61 -12.19 -13.32
N THR A 291 14.50 -12.86 -13.57
CA THR A 291 13.18 -12.23 -13.73
C THR A 291 12.42 -12.17 -12.40
N ILE A 292 11.86 -11.00 -12.08
CA ILE A 292 10.92 -10.80 -10.97
C ILE A 292 9.58 -10.26 -11.45
N TYR A 293 8.54 -10.45 -10.64
CA TYR A 293 7.27 -9.74 -10.77
C TYR A 293 7.36 -8.43 -9.97
N VAL A 294 6.91 -7.34 -10.57
CA VAL A 294 6.80 -6.02 -9.94
C VAL A 294 5.42 -5.94 -9.28
N GLU A 295 5.40 -5.71 -7.97
CA GLU A 295 4.13 -5.59 -7.25
C GLU A 295 3.43 -4.27 -7.64
N PRO A 296 2.09 -4.28 -7.80
CA PRO A 296 1.36 -3.09 -8.24
C PRO A 296 1.28 -2.00 -7.15
N PHE A 297 1.44 -2.38 -5.87
CA PHE A 297 1.20 -1.60 -4.66
C PHE A 297 -0.19 -0.92 -4.61
N ASP A 298 -0.57 -0.44 -3.42
CA ASP A 298 -1.72 0.45 -3.31
C ASP A 298 -1.37 1.81 -3.95
N PRO A 299 -2.30 2.47 -4.67
CA PRO A 299 -2.00 3.71 -5.38
C PRO A 299 -1.40 4.81 -4.50
N TYR A 300 -1.87 4.92 -3.25
CA TYR A 300 -1.36 5.90 -2.29
C TYR A 300 0.12 5.65 -1.92
N THR A 301 0.55 4.38 -1.78
CA THR A 301 1.96 4.04 -1.49
C THR A 301 2.87 4.45 -2.65
N VAL A 302 2.42 4.23 -3.89
CA VAL A 302 3.17 4.64 -5.09
C VAL A 302 3.26 6.16 -5.19
N ALA A 303 2.14 6.87 -5.02
CA ALA A 303 2.11 8.33 -5.06
C ALA A 303 2.91 9.01 -3.94
N ASP A 304 2.90 8.45 -2.73
CA ASP A 304 3.72 8.97 -1.63
C ASP A 304 5.21 8.84 -1.92
N PHE A 305 5.64 7.69 -2.45
CA PHE A 305 7.03 7.51 -2.87
C PHE A 305 7.41 8.55 -3.94
N ILE A 306 6.59 8.71 -4.99
CA ILE A 306 6.85 9.69 -6.06
C ILE A 306 6.85 11.13 -5.52
N GLY A 307 5.89 11.47 -4.66
CA GLY A 307 5.78 12.80 -4.07
C GLY A 307 6.92 13.17 -3.11
N ARG A 308 7.76 12.21 -2.71
CA ARG A 308 8.90 12.42 -1.79
C ARG A 308 10.26 12.39 -2.47
N VAL A 309 10.37 11.94 -3.72
CA VAL A 309 11.64 11.82 -4.45
C VAL A 309 11.70 12.73 -5.67
N GLU A 310 12.88 13.23 -6.00
CA GLU A 310 13.13 13.87 -7.30
C GLU A 310 13.59 12.83 -8.33
N PHE A 311 12.89 12.71 -9.46
CA PHE A 311 13.33 11.87 -10.59
C PHE A 311 14.21 12.70 -11.55
N VAL A 312 15.50 12.35 -11.64
CA VAL A 312 16.49 13.05 -12.47
C VAL A 312 16.93 12.16 -13.63
N TYR A 313 16.54 12.55 -14.84
CA TYR A 313 16.89 11.87 -16.08
C TYR A 313 18.25 12.36 -16.60
N GLU A 314 19.18 11.44 -16.83
CA GLU A 314 20.55 11.69 -17.32
C GLU A 314 20.75 11.19 -18.77
#